data_AF-K9LN17-F1
#
_entry.id   AF-K9LN17-F1
#
_cell.length_a   1.000
_cell.length_b   1.000
_cell.length_c   1.000
_cell.angle_alpha   90.00
_cell.angle_beta   90.00
_cell.angle_gamma   90.00
#
_symmetry.space_group_name_H-M   'P 1'
#
loop_
_entity.id
_entity.type
_entity.pdbx_description
1 polymer ?
#
loop_
_entity_poly.entity_id
_entity_poly.type
_entity_poly.pdbx_seq_one_letter_code
_entity_poly.pdbx_strand_id
1 'polypeptide(L)'
;GMARLISPNQEILWLPSIVPGQDEQAQMYRSLATLFVNGYSVEWTQVFKQGKRISLPTYPFQRERYWISNSEFSITDIKTNLHPFIRDFKKLATGEIVFEGEISSDQPNYLQEHKVFEKVLFPATGFIEAILAASQKILPDNLIILQNVSIHQGLLLSETPIILQMIFKPQKLSKQSYSFEIFSHNPTVDQWILHVTGEVESNNLKGVAESEFKKDATEEGEAVSISRFYELYQQMGISYGKGFQGIQELFSLKNGSQAKISIDRSLADQRYCFHPVLLDACLQSIGAAFSEIHGQELHLPYGFSSLELFRNPGDQVWTKVDVKSDSQGEMCVDVDIYNQQKQLCARFTNLKARRTKPEILQRLWQETEKNCFYQIQWKKLDLLPTVTNNLNNSWLIFVHPKTALNPLINLLKKAGEKVIIVEIGNNYQCYSQDYFVINSAENTDFQRLYQQAYPSGELPTGIIFSWETVSFAEDTESFY
;
A
#
# COMPACT_ATOMS: atom_id res chain seq x y z
N GLY A 1 -61.64 -25.43 -65.65
CA GLY A 1 -61.67 -25.76 -67.09
C GLY A 1 -61.07 -27.13 -67.31
N MET A 2 -61.30 -27.74 -68.49
CA MET A 2 -60.84 -29.11 -68.78
C MET A 2 -59.33 -29.30 -68.58
N ALA A 3 -58.50 -28.26 -68.81
CA ALA A 3 -57.06 -28.29 -68.56
C ALA A 3 -56.67 -28.60 -67.09
N ARG A 4 -57.46 -28.14 -66.11
CA ARG A 4 -57.24 -28.46 -64.68
C ARG A 4 -57.61 -29.91 -64.34
N LEU A 5 -58.56 -30.50 -65.08
CA LEU A 5 -59.05 -31.87 -64.84
C LEU A 5 -58.13 -32.94 -65.43
N ILE A 6 -57.32 -32.57 -66.44
CA ILE A 6 -56.42 -33.49 -67.16
C ILE A 6 -54.95 -33.33 -66.77
N SER A 7 -54.58 -32.27 -66.03
CA SER A 7 -53.20 -32.05 -65.58
C SER A 7 -52.93 -32.77 -64.26
N PRO A 8 -51.96 -33.69 -64.18
CA PRO A 8 -51.57 -34.33 -62.93
C PRO A 8 -50.69 -33.43 -62.03
N ASN A 9 -50.23 -32.29 -62.56
CA ASN A 9 -49.33 -31.39 -61.84
C ASN A 9 -50.11 -30.50 -60.85
N GLN A 10 -49.93 -30.78 -59.56
CA GLN A 10 -50.55 -30.02 -58.45
C GLN A 10 -49.87 -28.68 -58.15
N GLU A 11 -48.69 -28.41 -58.73
CA GLU A 11 -47.93 -27.18 -58.55
C GLU A 11 -48.38 -26.05 -59.48
N ILE A 12 -49.31 -26.31 -60.40
CA ILE A 12 -49.85 -25.29 -61.32
C ILE A 12 -50.92 -24.46 -60.62
N LEU A 13 -50.67 -23.15 -60.49
CA LEU A 13 -51.65 -22.17 -60.03
C LEU A 13 -52.64 -21.83 -61.16
N TRP A 14 -53.91 -22.23 -61.00
CA TRP A 14 -54.98 -21.96 -61.97
C TRP A 14 -55.78 -20.72 -61.56
N LEU A 15 -55.73 -19.67 -62.38
CA LEU A 15 -56.44 -18.41 -62.11
C LEU A 15 -57.45 -18.09 -63.21
N PRO A 16 -58.73 -17.87 -62.88
CA PRO A 16 -59.72 -17.47 -63.86
C PRO A 16 -59.66 -15.96 -64.11
N SER A 17 -59.73 -15.53 -65.37
CA SER A 17 -59.94 -14.13 -65.71
C SER A 17 -61.41 -13.71 -65.55
N ILE A 18 -62.34 -14.64 -65.81
CA ILE A 18 -63.80 -14.43 -65.78
C ILE A 18 -64.46 -15.69 -65.17
N VAL A 19 -65.49 -15.49 -64.35
CA VAL A 19 -66.31 -16.57 -63.78
C VAL A 19 -67.79 -16.22 -63.97
N PRO A 20 -68.62 -17.14 -64.50
CA PRO A 20 -70.05 -16.87 -64.67
C PRO A 20 -70.75 -16.46 -63.37
N GLY A 21 -71.54 -15.39 -63.43
CA GLY A 21 -72.31 -14.89 -62.28
C GLY A 21 -71.48 -14.13 -61.22
N GLN A 22 -70.20 -13.86 -61.47
CA GLN A 22 -69.36 -12.99 -60.63
C GLN A 22 -69.07 -11.67 -61.35
N ASP A 23 -68.79 -10.62 -60.59
CA ASP A 23 -68.30 -9.36 -61.14
C ASP A 23 -66.94 -9.57 -61.82
N GLU A 24 -66.86 -9.26 -63.10
CA GLU A 24 -65.69 -9.53 -63.94
C GLU A 24 -64.44 -8.77 -63.45
N GLN A 25 -64.64 -7.52 -63.00
CA GLN A 25 -63.56 -6.66 -62.54
C GLN A 25 -62.99 -7.14 -61.19
N ALA A 26 -63.87 -7.45 -60.24
CA ALA A 26 -63.49 -8.04 -58.96
C ALA A 26 -62.80 -9.40 -59.13
N GLN A 27 -63.26 -10.21 -60.09
CA GLN A 27 -62.62 -11.49 -60.40
C GLN A 27 -61.20 -11.30 -60.94
N MET A 28 -60.98 -10.33 -61.84
CA MET A 28 -59.65 -10.01 -62.34
C MET A 28 -58.71 -9.52 -61.22
N TYR A 29 -59.19 -8.65 -60.32
CA TYR A 29 -58.39 -8.20 -59.17
C TYR A 29 -58.06 -9.32 -58.19
N ARG A 30 -58.98 -10.26 -57.95
CA ARG A 30 -58.70 -11.45 -57.14
C ARG A 30 -57.60 -12.31 -57.76
N SER A 31 -57.62 -12.48 -59.09
CA SER A 31 -56.58 -13.23 -59.79
C SER A 31 -55.21 -12.54 -59.71
N LEU A 32 -55.16 -11.21 -59.89
CA LEU A 32 -53.94 -10.42 -59.70
C LEU A 32 -53.42 -10.47 -58.26
N ALA A 33 -54.30 -10.35 -57.26
CA ALA A 33 -53.94 -10.48 -55.86
C ALA A 33 -53.40 -11.88 -55.53
N THR A 34 -53.98 -12.92 -56.14
CA THR A 34 -53.51 -14.30 -55.96
C THR A 34 -52.12 -14.49 -56.55
N LEU A 35 -51.83 -13.91 -57.72
CA LEU A 35 -50.46 -13.89 -58.26
C LEU A 35 -49.48 -13.20 -57.30
N PHE A 36 -49.85 -12.01 -56.80
CA PHE A 36 -48.99 -11.26 -55.88
C PHE A 36 -48.68 -12.01 -54.58
N VAL A 37 -49.70 -12.64 -53.97
CA VAL A 37 -49.53 -13.45 -52.75
C VAL A 37 -48.67 -14.70 -53.00
N ASN A 38 -48.67 -15.24 -54.22
CA ASN A 38 -47.80 -16.35 -54.63
C ASN A 38 -46.40 -15.88 -55.07
N GLY A 39 -46.03 -14.62 -54.83
CA GLY A 39 -44.67 -14.10 -55.05
C GLY A 39 -44.39 -13.58 -56.47
N TYR A 40 -45.40 -13.52 -57.35
CA TYR A 40 -45.24 -12.91 -58.66
C TYR A 40 -45.26 -11.38 -58.55
N SER A 41 -44.34 -10.72 -59.25
CA SER A 41 -44.30 -9.26 -59.33
C SER A 41 -45.49 -8.73 -60.14
N VAL A 42 -46.26 -7.82 -59.56
CA VAL A 42 -47.37 -7.13 -60.24
C VAL A 42 -47.05 -5.64 -60.34
N GLU A 43 -47.10 -5.09 -61.54
CA GLU A 43 -46.93 -3.66 -61.81
C GLU A 43 -48.19 -2.89 -61.42
N TRP A 44 -48.39 -2.68 -60.11
CA TRP A 44 -49.59 -2.04 -59.55
C TRP A 44 -49.87 -0.63 -60.09
N THR A 45 -48.84 0.06 -60.57
CA THR A 45 -48.93 1.39 -61.21
C THR A 45 -49.65 1.36 -62.56
N GLN A 46 -49.61 0.23 -63.28
CA GLN A 46 -50.38 0.05 -64.52
C GLN A 46 -51.83 -0.31 -64.25
N VAL A 47 -52.08 -1.03 -63.14
CA VAL A 47 -53.42 -1.44 -62.69
C VAL A 47 -54.20 -0.25 -62.15
N PHE A 48 -53.57 0.58 -61.31
CA PHE A 48 -54.17 1.76 -60.70
C PHE A 48 -53.43 3.03 -61.14
N LYS A 49 -53.89 3.63 -62.25
CA LYS A 49 -53.25 4.81 -62.87
C LYS A 49 -53.30 6.08 -62.02
N GLN A 50 -54.23 6.17 -61.06
CA GLN A 50 -54.42 7.34 -60.20
C GLN A 50 -54.69 6.88 -58.75
N GLY A 51 -54.10 7.59 -57.78
CA GLY A 51 -54.30 7.31 -56.35
C GLY A 51 -53.54 8.29 -55.45
N LYS A 52 -53.97 8.41 -54.19
CA LYS A 52 -53.26 9.17 -53.14
C LYS A 52 -52.69 8.19 -52.12
N ARG A 53 -51.44 8.39 -51.70
CA ARG A 53 -50.86 7.62 -50.59
C ARG A 53 -51.54 8.07 -49.30
N ILE A 54 -52.04 7.10 -48.53
CA ILE A 54 -52.61 7.33 -47.20
C ILE A 54 -51.73 6.64 -46.16
N SER A 55 -51.73 7.16 -44.93
CA SER A 55 -51.07 6.49 -43.82
C SER A 55 -51.85 5.23 -43.46
N LEU A 56 -51.16 4.10 -43.40
CA LEU A 56 -51.71 2.83 -42.91
C LEU A 56 -51.11 2.52 -41.53
N PRO A 57 -51.75 1.66 -40.72
CA PRO A 57 -51.14 1.14 -39.50
C PRO A 57 -49.72 0.63 -39.77
N THR A 58 -48.81 0.86 -38.83
CA THR A 58 -47.43 0.39 -38.95
C THR A 58 -47.37 -1.13 -38.98
N TYR A 59 -46.31 -1.68 -39.57
CA TYR A 59 -46.08 -3.11 -39.59
C TYR A 59 -46.08 -3.66 -38.14
N PRO A 60 -46.88 -4.70 -37.83
CA PRO A 60 -46.93 -5.26 -36.49
C PRO A 60 -45.69 -6.14 -36.25
N PHE A 61 -44.56 -5.51 -35.92
CA PHE A 61 -43.35 -6.23 -35.53
C PHE A 61 -43.64 -7.21 -34.39
N GLN A 62 -43.08 -8.42 -34.49
CA GLN A 62 -43.14 -9.43 -33.44
C GLN A 62 -42.46 -8.88 -32.19
N ARG A 63 -43.23 -8.73 -31.09
CA ARG A 63 -42.76 -8.12 -29.84
C ARG A 63 -42.12 -9.16 -28.94
N GLU A 64 -40.96 -9.63 -29.31
CA GLU A 64 -40.12 -10.48 -28.48
C GLU A 64 -39.07 -9.64 -27.75
N ARG A 65 -38.88 -9.93 -26.46
CA ARG A 65 -37.89 -9.24 -25.64
C ARG A 65 -36.52 -9.86 -25.89
N TYR A 66 -35.78 -9.26 -26.80
CA TYR A 66 -34.36 -9.54 -26.98
C TYR A 66 -33.54 -8.57 -26.15
N TRP A 67 -33.06 -9.01 -24.99
CA TRP A 67 -32.27 -8.20 -24.06
C TRP A 67 -31.08 -9.01 -23.56
N ILE A 68 -29.91 -8.37 -23.43
CA ILE A 68 -28.77 -8.98 -22.75
C ILE A 68 -29.00 -8.79 -21.24
N SER A 69 -29.27 -9.87 -20.52
CA SER A 69 -29.43 -9.83 -19.06
C SER A 69 -28.05 -9.79 -18.39
N ASN A 70 -27.65 -8.62 -17.89
CA ASN A 70 -26.42 -8.42 -17.12
C ASN A 70 -26.44 -9.07 -15.70
N SER A 71 -27.17 -10.17 -15.49
CA SER A 71 -27.27 -10.82 -14.18
C SER A 71 -26.43 -12.10 -14.02
N GLU A 72 -25.70 -12.53 -15.06
CA GLU A 72 -24.77 -13.68 -14.96
C GLU A 72 -23.46 -13.50 -15.73
N PHE A 73 -23.26 -12.37 -16.41
CA PHE A 73 -21.97 -12.04 -17.02
C PHE A 73 -21.25 -11.05 -16.10
N SER A 74 -20.52 -11.58 -15.11
CA SER A 74 -19.62 -10.74 -14.33
C SER A 74 -18.26 -10.68 -15.01
N ILE A 75 -17.73 -9.47 -15.19
CA ILE A 75 -16.34 -9.27 -15.62
C ILE A 75 -15.37 -9.96 -14.61
N THR A 76 -15.81 -10.23 -13.37
CA THR A 76 -15.05 -11.01 -12.37
C THR A 76 -14.86 -12.49 -12.73
N ASP A 77 -15.64 -13.05 -13.67
CA ASP A 77 -15.48 -14.43 -14.13
C ASP A 77 -14.40 -14.56 -15.22
N ILE A 78 -13.93 -13.44 -15.77
CA ILE A 78 -12.69 -13.38 -16.54
C ILE A 78 -11.53 -13.40 -15.53
N LYS A 79 -11.30 -14.57 -14.92
CA LYS A 79 -10.13 -14.79 -14.08
C LYS A 79 -8.89 -14.93 -14.95
N THR A 80 -8.31 -13.82 -15.39
CA THR A 80 -6.86 -13.81 -15.54
C THR A 80 -6.31 -14.07 -14.13
N ASN A 81 -5.65 -15.20 -13.91
CA ASN A 81 -5.06 -15.50 -12.61
C ASN A 81 -3.55 -15.30 -12.75
N LEU A 82 -3.15 -14.04 -12.95
CA LEU A 82 -1.78 -13.65 -13.29
C LEU A 82 -0.81 -14.08 -12.21
N HIS A 83 -1.22 -13.91 -10.96
CA HIS A 83 -0.46 -14.25 -9.76
C HIS A 83 -1.43 -14.54 -8.61
N PRO A 84 -1.09 -15.38 -7.61
CA PRO A 84 -1.97 -15.63 -6.47
C PRO A 84 -2.43 -14.39 -5.69
N PHE A 85 -1.72 -13.27 -5.79
CA PHE A 85 -2.11 -11.97 -5.20
C PHE A 85 -2.60 -10.94 -6.22
N ILE A 86 -2.63 -11.28 -7.51
CA ILE A 86 -2.96 -10.35 -8.60
C ILE A 86 -3.90 -11.04 -9.59
N ARG A 87 -5.14 -10.57 -9.63
CA ARG A 87 -6.14 -10.97 -10.60
C ARG A 87 -5.93 -10.24 -11.92
N ASP A 88 -5.95 -8.90 -11.89
CA ASP A 88 -5.90 -8.09 -13.10
C ASP A 88 -5.14 -6.77 -12.85
N PHE A 89 -4.87 -6.04 -13.93
CA PHE A 89 -4.27 -4.72 -13.87
C PHE A 89 -4.79 -3.80 -14.97
N LYS A 90 -4.80 -2.50 -14.68
CA LYS A 90 -5.21 -1.45 -15.61
C LYS A 90 -4.16 -0.34 -15.64
N LYS A 91 -3.84 0.12 -16.85
CA LYS A 91 -3.07 1.35 -17.04
C LYS A 91 -4.03 2.51 -17.21
N LEU A 92 -3.97 3.48 -16.30
CA LEU A 92 -4.80 4.67 -16.33
C LEU A 92 -4.27 5.69 -17.33
N ALA A 93 -5.16 6.57 -17.83
CA ALA A 93 -4.78 7.67 -18.72
C ALA A 93 -3.81 8.67 -18.06
N THR A 94 -3.79 8.73 -16.72
CA THR A 94 -2.84 9.51 -15.92
C THR A 94 -1.41 8.94 -15.96
N GLY A 95 -1.22 7.74 -16.52
CA GLY A 95 0.06 7.03 -16.57
C GLY A 95 0.28 6.07 -15.40
N GLU A 96 -0.57 6.14 -14.37
CA GLU A 96 -0.56 5.21 -13.24
C GLU A 96 -0.96 3.80 -13.68
N ILE A 97 -0.42 2.79 -13.02
CA ILE A 97 -0.77 1.39 -13.25
C ILE A 97 -1.32 0.82 -11.95
N VAL A 98 -2.53 0.29 -12.00
CA VAL A 98 -3.23 -0.26 -10.83
C VAL A 98 -3.35 -1.76 -11.00
N PHE A 99 -2.80 -2.51 -10.07
CA PHE A 99 -2.96 -3.95 -9.95
C PHE A 99 -3.96 -4.25 -8.82
N GLU A 100 -4.76 -5.28 -9.00
CA GLU A 100 -5.76 -5.69 -8.02
C GLU A 100 -5.81 -7.21 -7.88
N GLY A 101 -5.94 -7.68 -6.64
CA GLY A 101 -6.22 -9.07 -6.32
C GLY A 101 -7.05 -9.19 -5.05
N GLU A 102 -7.40 -10.43 -4.71
CA GLU A 102 -8.15 -10.75 -3.50
C GLU A 102 -7.35 -11.78 -2.70
N ILE A 103 -7.27 -11.57 -1.38
CA ILE A 103 -6.61 -12.48 -0.45
C ILE A 103 -7.51 -12.72 0.77
N SER A 104 -7.43 -13.92 1.34
CA SER A 104 -8.09 -14.29 2.59
C SER A 104 -7.11 -15.12 3.41
N SER A 105 -7.48 -15.48 4.64
CA SER A 105 -6.65 -16.34 5.49
C SER A 105 -6.36 -17.70 4.85
N ASP A 106 -7.25 -18.20 4.00
CA ASP A 106 -7.16 -19.51 3.33
C ASP A 106 -6.86 -19.40 1.82
N GLN A 107 -6.69 -18.19 1.27
CA GLN A 107 -6.37 -17.98 -0.14
C GLN A 107 -5.24 -16.96 -0.33
N PRO A 108 -4.04 -17.44 -0.76
CA PRO A 108 -3.62 -18.84 -0.86
C PRO A 108 -3.53 -19.55 0.51
N ASN A 109 -3.76 -20.86 0.50
CA ASN A 109 -3.97 -21.67 1.71
C ASN A 109 -2.80 -21.71 2.70
N TYR A 110 -1.58 -21.40 2.28
CA TYR A 110 -0.44 -21.32 3.19
C TYR A 110 -0.54 -20.11 4.13
N LEU A 111 -1.30 -19.06 3.79
CA LEU A 111 -1.36 -17.84 4.61
C LEU A 111 -1.87 -18.10 6.02
N GLN A 112 -2.78 -19.05 6.22
CA GLN A 112 -3.31 -19.44 7.53
C GLN A 112 -2.22 -19.90 8.52
N GLU A 113 -1.04 -20.25 8.02
CA GLU A 113 0.09 -20.74 8.80
C GLU A 113 1.02 -19.63 9.30
N HIS A 114 0.79 -18.37 8.92
CA HIS A 114 1.53 -17.23 9.45
C HIS A 114 0.67 -16.47 10.46
N LYS A 115 0.81 -16.82 11.74
CA LYS A 115 -0.03 -16.27 12.81
C LYS A 115 0.76 -15.44 13.82
N VAL A 116 0.17 -14.33 14.24
CA VAL A 116 0.65 -13.53 15.36
C VAL A 116 -0.50 -13.27 16.33
N PHE A 117 -0.33 -13.66 17.60
CA PHE A 117 -1.37 -13.73 18.63
C PHE A 117 -2.64 -14.45 18.16
N GLU A 118 -2.46 -15.63 17.55
CA GLU A 118 -3.52 -16.48 16.96
C GLU A 118 -4.30 -15.86 15.78
N LYS A 119 -3.98 -14.63 15.36
CA LYS A 119 -4.55 -14.00 14.18
C LYS A 119 -3.68 -14.25 12.96
N VAL A 120 -4.30 -14.55 11.82
CA VAL A 120 -3.58 -14.72 10.55
C VAL A 120 -3.11 -13.34 10.08
N LEU A 121 -1.80 -13.17 9.96
CA LEU A 121 -1.17 -11.94 9.52
C LEU A 121 -0.60 -12.17 8.12
N PHE A 122 -0.92 -11.31 7.16
CA PHE A 122 -0.26 -11.34 5.86
C PHE A 122 1.24 -11.05 6.05
N PRO A 123 2.13 -11.96 5.65
CA PRO A 123 3.55 -11.79 5.92
C PRO A 123 4.10 -10.58 5.15
N ALA A 124 5.09 -9.90 5.73
CA ALA A 124 5.78 -8.78 5.06
C ALA A 124 6.34 -9.20 3.69
N THR A 125 6.79 -10.45 3.58
CA THR A 125 7.28 -11.06 2.34
C THR A 125 6.19 -11.28 1.30
N GLY A 126 4.92 -11.38 1.71
CA GLY A 126 3.77 -11.39 0.81
C GLY A 126 3.59 -10.05 0.09
N PHE A 127 3.78 -8.93 0.79
CA PHE A 127 3.79 -7.61 0.15
C PHE A 127 4.96 -7.47 -0.81
N ILE A 128 6.17 -7.88 -0.39
CA ILE A 128 7.37 -7.82 -1.24
C ILE A 128 7.13 -8.60 -2.55
N GLU A 129 6.61 -9.82 -2.46
CA GLU A 129 6.33 -10.64 -3.62
C GLU A 129 5.24 -10.02 -4.52
N ALA A 130 4.18 -9.45 -3.95
CA ALA A 130 3.17 -8.75 -4.73
C ALA A 130 3.77 -7.59 -5.55
N ILE A 131 4.70 -6.83 -4.95
CA ILE A 131 5.44 -5.75 -5.63
C ILE A 131 6.32 -6.33 -6.73
N LEU A 132 7.10 -7.38 -6.46
CA LEU A 132 7.99 -8.01 -7.44
C LEU A 132 7.20 -8.54 -8.66
N ALA A 133 6.11 -9.27 -8.41
CA ALA A 133 5.25 -9.81 -9.45
C ALA A 133 4.60 -8.72 -10.31
N ALA A 134 4.12 -7.63 -9.69
CA ALA A 134 3.59 -6.48 -10.42
C ALA A 134 4.70 -5.76 -11.22
N SER A 135 5.88 -5.60 -10.64
CA SER A 135 7.01 -4.92 -11.26
C SER A 135 7.51 -5.63 -12.52
N GLN A 136 7.52 -6.97 -12.54
CA GLN A 136 7.83 -7.77 -13.75
C GLN A 136 6.84 -7.55 -14.91
N LYS A 137 5.62 -7.04 -14.64
CA LYS A 137 4.64 -6.69 -15.68
C LYS A 137 4.82 -5.26 -16.20
N ILE A 138 5.42 -4.38 -15.40
CA ILE A 138 5.60 -2.96 -15.72
C ILE A 138 6.93 -2.74 -16.43
N LEU A 139 8.00 -3.37 -15.91
CA LEU A 139 9.36 -3.18 -16.37
C LEU A 139 9.74 -4.22 -17.44
N PRO A 140 10.51 -3.82 -18.47
CA PRO A 140 10.90 -4.71 -19.57
C PRO A 140 12.00 -5.71 -19.16
N ASP A 141 12.77 -5.38 -18.13
CA ASP A 141 13.90 -6.18 -17.67
C ASP A 141 13.53 -7.01 -16.43
N ASN A 142 14.11 -8.20 -16.33
CA ASN A 142 13.90 -9.09 -15.19
C ASN A 142 14.69 -8.68 -13.94
N LEU A 143 15.61 -7.72 -14.07
CA LEU A 143 16.43 -7.23 -12.96
C LEU A 143 15.72 -6.04 -12.32
N ILE A 144 15.15 -6.28 -11.13
CA ILE A 144 14.32 -5.32 -10.41
C ILE A 144 15.07 -4.89 -9.15
N ILE A 145 15.09 -3.58 -8.89
CA ILE A 145 15.49 -3.03 -7.60
C ILE A 145 14.26 -2.38 -6.96
N LEU A 146 13.90 -2.83 -5.76
CA LEU A 146 13.00 -2.08 -4.89
C LEU A 146 13.83 -1.18 -3.99
N GLN A 147 13.42 0.07 -3.81
CA GLN A 147 14.13 1.06 -3.00
C GLN A 147 13.19 1.74 -2.01
N ASN A 148 13.76 2.18 -0.89
CA ASN A 148 13.08 3.02 0.11
C ASN A 148 11.74 2.42 0.58
N VAL A 149 11.69 1.09 0.72
CA VAL A 149 10.45 0.38 1.04
C VAL A 149 10.15 0.53 2.52
N SER A 150 8.91 0.95 2.83
CA SER A 150 8.41 1.13 4.19
C SER A 150 7.06 0.43 4.35
N ILE A 151 6.93 -0.38 5.39
CA ILE A 151 5.70 -1.06 5.80
C ILE A 151 5.12 -0.26 6.96
N HIS A 152 4.01 0.43 6.70
CA HIS A 152 3.32 1.31 7.64
C HIS A 152 2.40 0.53 8.57
N GLN A 153 1.76 -0.52 8.05
CA GLN A 153 0.76 -1.28 8.79
C GLN A 153 0.69 -2.74 8.33
N GLY A 154 0.66 -3.68 9.28
CA GLY A 154 0.40 -5.09 9.01
C GLY A 154 -1.05 -5.34 8.57
N LEU A 155 -1.28 -6.42 7.83
CA LEU A 155 -2.60 -6.75 7.30
C LEU A 155 -3.12 -8.06 7.91
N LEU A 156 -4.12 -7.95 8.77
CA LEU A 156 -4.79 -9.10 9.36
C LEU A 156 -5.78 -9.69 8.36
N LEU A 157 -5.77 -11.01 8.25
CA LEU A 157 -6.63 -11.75 7.33
C LEU A 157 -7.69 -12.53 8.10
N SER A 158 -8.85 -12.65 7.46
CA SER A 158 -9.96 -13.48 7.89
C SER A 158 -10.40 -14.39 6.74
N GLU A 159 -11.36 -15.26 6.97
CA GLU A 159 -11.96 -16.08 5.90
C GLU A 159 -12.67 -15.22 4.84
N THR A 160 -13.13 -14.02 5.22
CA THR A 160 -13.67 -13.04 4.27
C THR A 160 -12.54 -12.48 3.40
N PRO A 161 -12.61 -12.62 2.07
CA PRO A 161 -11.65 -12.03 1.17
C PRO A 161 -11.63 -10.51 1.27
N ILE A 162 -10.43 -9.95 1.20
CA ILE A 162 -10.19 -8.51 1.13
C ILE A 162 -9.50 -8.18 -0.20
N ILE A 163 -9.73 -6.97 -0.68
CA ILE A 163 -9.09 -6.49 -1.91
C ILE A 163 -7.69 -5.99 -1.54
N LEU A 164 -6.68 -6.45 -2.27
CA LEU A 164 -5.32 -5.92 -2.25
C LEU A 164 -5.11 -5.12 -3.54
N GLN A 165 -4.83 -3.82 -3.42
CA GLN A 165 -4.61 -2.93 -4.56
C GLN A 165 -3.20 -2.34 -4.50
N MET A 166 -2.50 -2.35 -5.62
CA MET A 166 -1.18 -1.73 -5.76
C MET A 166 -1.23 -0.66 -6.84
N ILE A 167 -0.78 0.53 -6.51
CA ILE A 167 -0.77 1.68 -7.41
C ILE A 167 0.68 2.05 -7.70
N PHE A 168 1.09 1.95 -8.96
CA PHE A 168 2.39 2.38 -9.45
C PHE A 168 2.28 3.72 -10.17
N LYS A 169 2.98 4.72 -9.67
CA LYS A 169 2.99 6.09 -10.19
C LYS A 169 4.31 6.37 -10.90
N PRO A 170 4.30 6.73 -12.20
CA PRO A 170 5.54 6.98 -12.94
C PRO A 170 6.30 8.18 -12.37
N GLN A 171 7.61 8.04 -12.19
CA GLN A 171 8.46 9.13 -11.73
C GLN A 171 8.91 10.02 -12.89
N LYS A 172 8.91 11.35 -12.69
CA LYS A 172 9.21 12.33 -13.74
C LYS A 172 10.64 12.24 -14.28
N LEU A 173 11.58 11.75 -13.47
CA LEU A 173 13.02 11.80 -13.74
C LEU A 173 13.53 10.58 -14.53
N SER A 174 12.77 9.48 -14.60
CA SER A 174 13.17 8.25 -15.31
C SER A 174 11.95 7.55 -15.92
N LYS A 175 12.06 7.15 -17.20
CA LYS A 175 10.99 6.41 -17.89
C LYS A 175 10.79 4.98 -17.38
N GLN A 176 11.66 4.50 -16.50
CA GLN A 176 11.67 3.13 -15.97
C GLN A 176 11.71 3.11 -14.43
N SER A 177 11.22 4.19 -13.79
CA SER A 177 11.08 4.26 -12.34
C SER A 177 9.64 4.60 -11.96
N TYR A 178 9.15 3.94 -10.91
CA TYR A 178 7.81 4.12 -10.38
C TYR A 178 7.89 4.20 -8.85
N SER A 179 7.16 5.12 -8.23
CA SER A 179 6.78 4.91 -6.83
C SER A 179 5.60 3.96 -6.77
N PHE A 180 5.47 3.21 -5.68
CA PHE A 180 4.34 2.32 -5.46
C PHE A 180 3.73 2.50 -4.08
N GLU A 181 2.44 2.21 -4.01
CA GLU A 181 1.64 2.17 -2.78
C GLU A 181 0.80 0.90 -2.78
N ILE A 182 0.73 0.19 -1.66
CA ILE A 182 -0.15 -0.97 -1.48
C ILE A 182 -1.22 -0.62 -0.48
N PHE A 183 -2.47 -0.83 -0.87
CA PHE A 183 -3.64 -0.66 -0.02
C PHE A 183 -4.40 -1.96 0.13
N SER A 184 -5.13 -2.09 1.23
CA SER A 184 -6.21 -3.07 1.35
C SER A 184 -7.56 -2.40 1.53
N HIS A 185 -8.62 -3.06 1.09
CA HIS A 185 -10.00 -2.69 1.35
C HIS A 185 -10.78 -3.88 1.86
N ASN A 186 -11.41 -3.70 3.02
CA ASN A 186 -12.34 -4.67 3.58
C ASN A 186 -13.77 -4.27 3.19
N PRO A 187 -14.54 -5.12 2.47
CA PRO A 187 -15.91 -4.83 2.07
C PRO A 187 -16.87 -4.50 3.23
N THR A 188 -16.53 -4.91 4.47
CA THR A 188 -17.39 -4.70 5.64
C THR A 188 -17.22 -3.32 6.30
N VAL A 189 -16.03 -2.71 6.21
CA VAL A 189 -15.69 -1.42 6.85
C VAL A 189 -15.66 -0.27 5.84
N ASP A 190 -15.60 -0.60 4.54
CA ASP A 190 -15.56 0.35 3.42
C ASP A 190 -14.48 1.45 3.53
N GLN A 191 -13.27 1.05 3.95
CA GLN A 191 -12.12 1.95 4.09
C GLN A 191 -10.88 1.35 3.43
N TRP A 192 -10.13 2.19 2.73
CA TRP A 192 -8.79 1.86 2.23
C TRP A 192 -7.72 2.11 3.29
N ILE A 193 -6.85 1.12 3.50
CA ILE A 193 -5.74 1.20 4.46
C ILE A 193 -4.43 1.09 3.69
N LEU A 194 -3.54 2.07 3.87
CA LEU A 194 -2.19 2.05 3.30
C LEU A 194 -1.28 1.11 4.11
N HIS A 195 -0.68 0.12 3.44
CA HIS A 195 0.21 -0.84 4.07
C HIS A 195 1.68 -0.58 3.75
N VAL A 196 2.01 -0.35 2.48
CA VAL A 196 3.39 -0.29 2.02
C VAL A 196 3.59 0.84 1.03
N THR A 197 4.72 1.53 1.12
CA THR A 197 5.19 2.49 0.11
C THR A 197 6.61 2.15 -0.29
N GLY A 198 7.02 2.55 -1.49
CA GLY A 198 8.41 2.46 -1.92
C GLY A 198 8.58 2.87 -3.37
N GLU A 199 9.73 2.54 -3.92
CA GLU A 199 10.10 2.83 -5.29
C GLU A 199 10.61 1.57 -5.98
N VAL A 200 10.39 1.48 -7.28
CA VAL A 200 10.90 0.39 -8.11
C VAL A 200 11.51 0.95 -9.38
N GLU A 201 12.66 0.39 -9.75
CA GLU A 201 13.33 0.71 -11.01
C GLU A 201 13.96 -0.52 -11.66
N SER A 202 14.20 -0.42 -12.97
CA SER A 202 14.99 -1.42 -13.69
C SER A 202 16.47 -1.31 -13.28
N ASN A 203 17.06 -2.43 -12.89
CA ASN A 203 18.49 -2.49 -12.58
C ASN A 203 19.30 -2.47 -13.89
N ASN A 204 19.66 -1.27 -14.35
CA ASN A 204 20.54 -1.10 -15.52
C ASN A 204 22.03 -1.37 -15.21
N LEU A 205 22.39 -1.67 -13.95
CA LEU A 205 23.76 -2.02 -13.58
C LEU A 205 24.07 -3.45 -14.05
N LYS A 206 24.49 -3.58 -15.30
CA LYS A 206 25.31 -4.71 -15.74
C LYS A 206 26.63 -4.68 -14.98
N GLY A 207 26.65 -5.29 -13.80
CA GLY A 207 27.88 -5.57 -13.07
C GLY A 207 27.81 -5.19 -11.60
N VAL A 208 27.25 -6.07 -10.77
CA VAL A 208 27.67 -6.16 -9.37
C VAL A 208 27.78 -7.64 -8.99
N ALA A 209 29.04 -8.04 -8.87
CA ALA A 209 29.63 -9.16 -8.14
C ALA A 209 28.83 -10.47 -8.05
N GLU A 210 29.24 -11.44 -8.86
CA GLU A 210 29.22 -12.85 -8.50
C GLU A 210 30.03 -13.05 -7.19
N SER A 211 29.45 -12.72 -6.03
CA SER A 211 29.94 -13.29 -4.79
C SER A 211 29.42 -14.72 -4.77
N GLU A 212 30.28 -15.67 -5.11
CA GLU A 212 29.98 -17.08 -4.86
C GLU A 212 29.82 -17.27 -3.35
N PHE A 213 28.79 -18.00 -2.95
CA PHE A 213 28.65 -18.38 -1.55
C PHE A 213 29.81 -19.27 -1.11
N LYS A 214 30.80 -18.66 -0.47
CA LYS A 214 31.80 -19.36 0.32
C LYS A 214 31.17 -19.60 1.68
N LYS A 215 30.85 -20.87 1.97
CA LYS A 215 30.66 -21.29 3.35
C LYS A 215 32.01 -21.01 4.00
N ASP A 216 32.12 -19.92 4.77
CA ASP A 216 33.37 -19.58 5.44
C ASP A 216 33.69 -20.74 6.37
N ALA A 217 34.64 -21.59 5.95
CA ALA A 217 35.13 -22.71 6.74
C ALA A 217 35.91 -22.24 7.98
N THR A 218 35.97 -20.93 8.21
CA THR A 218 36.75 -20.23 9.23
C THR A 218 35.91 -19.43 10.23
N GLU A 219 34.59 -19.34 10.07
CA GLU A 219 33.71 -18.77 11.12
C GLU A 219 32.94 -19.91 11.81
N GLU A 220 33.44 -20.32 12.98
CA GLU A 220 32.77 -21.26 13.89
C GLU A 220 31.50 -20.60 14.44
N GLY A 221 30.40 -20.69 13.69
CA GLY A 221 29.08 -20.33 14.17
C GLY A 221 28.55 -21.35 15.17
N GLU A 222 27.87 -20.90 16.21
CA GLU A 222 27.19 -21.79 17.15
C GLU A 222 25.89 -22.31 16.51
N ALA A 223 25.72 -23.64 16.49
CA ALA A 223 24.51 -24.25 15.96
C ALA A 223 23.30 -23.91 16.84
N VAL A 224 22.24 -23.38 16.24
CA VAL A 224 21.00 -23.03 16.93
C VAL A 224 20.01 -24.19 16.78
N SER A 225 19.42 -24.61 17.89
CA SER A 225 18.35 -25.61 17.88
C SER A 225 17.09 -25.04 17.22
N ILE A 226 16.69 -25.62 16.09
CA ILE A 226 15.54 -25.16 15.30
C ILE A 226 14.22 -25.33 16.05
N SER A 227 14.05 -26.44 16.79
CA SER A 227 12.85 -26.64 17.61
C SER A 227 12.76 -25.58 18.71
N ARG A 228 13.88 -25.28 19.38
CA ARG A 228 13.93 -24.25 20.42
C ARG A 228 13.70 -22.86 19.83
N PHE A 229 14.22 -22.60 18.63
CA PHE A 229 14.01 -21.36 17.90
C PHE A 229 12.52 -21.10 17.66
N TYR A 230 11.80 -22.07 17.09
CA TYR A 230 10.35 -21.91 16.85
C TYR A 230 9.51 -21.90 18.14
N GLU A 231 9.90 -22.64 19.18
CA GLU A 231 9.27 -22.55 20.51
C GLU A 231 9.38 -21.13 21.10
N LEU A 232 10.54 -20.47 20.94
CA LEU A 232 10.74 -19.11 21.42
C LEU A 232 9.82 -18.12 20.68
N TYR A 233 9.70 -18.23 19.34
CA TYR A 233 8.75 -17.41 18.58
C TYR A 233 7.31 -17.63 19.04
N GLN A 234 6.93 -18.88 19.28
CA GLN A 234 5.60 -19.20 19.81
C GLN A 234 5.35 -18.58 21.19
N GLN A 235 6.34 -18.62 22.09
CA GLN A 235 6.29 -17.96 23.41
C GLN A 235 6.15 -16.44 23.29
N MET A 236 6.70 -15.83 22.25
CA MET A 236 6.55 -14.40 21.95
C MET A 236 5.24 -14.07 21.20
N GLY A 237 4.42 -15.08 20.89
CA GLY A 237 3.11 -14.92 20.25
C GLY A 237 3.13 -15.07 18.73
N ILE A 238 4.25 -15.47 18.11
CA ILE A 238 4.32 -15.78 16.68
C ILE A 238 4.26 -17.31 16.48
N SER A 239 3.17 -17.78 15.89
CA SER A 239 2.92 -19.19 15.63
C SER A 239 3.05 -19.46 14.12
N TYR A 240 4.19 -20.02 13.72
CA TYR A 240 4.40 -20.50 12.34
C TYR A 240 3.88 -21.94 12.20
N GLY A 241 3.03 -22.18 11.19
CA GLY A 241 2.66 -23.53 10.76
C GLY A 241 3.81 -24.22 10.03
N LYS A 242 3.63 -25.51 9.74
CA LYS A 242 4.67 -26.39 9.19
C LYS A 242 5.26 -25.88 7.87
N GLY A 243 4.45 -25.26 7.02
CA GLY A 243 4.88 -24.63 5.77
C GLY A 243 5.84 -23.47 5.99
N PHE A 244 5.61 -22.64 7.03
CA PHE A 244 6.49 -21.51 7.39
C PHE A 244 7.73 -21.90 8.19
N GLN A 245 7.82 -23.15 8.64
CA GLN A 245 8.99 -23.68 9.36
C GLN A 245 10.05 -24.24 8.39
N GLY A 246 10.51 -23.41 7.45
CA GLY A 246 11.40 -23.83 6.36
C GLY A 246 12.88 -24.00 6.72
N ILE A 247 13.31 -23.55 7.91
CA ILE A 247 14.72 -23.59 8.33
C ILE A 247 15.17 -25.05 8.57
N GLN A 248 16.25 -25.47 7.91
CA GLN A 248 16.84 -26.81 7.99
C GLN A 248 18.14 -26.85 8.79
N GLU A 249 18.95 -25.79 8.68
CA GLU A 249 20.17 -25.59 9.44
C GLU A 249 20.23 -24.10 9.84
N LEU A 250 20.64 -23.79 11.07
CA LEU A 250 20.70 -22.42 11.59
C LEU A 250 21.95 -22.25 12.46
N PHE A 251 22.72 -21.21 12.19
CA PHE A 251 23.96 -20.90 12.88
C PHE A 251 23.95 -19.43 13.31
N SER A 252 24.32 -19.17 14.57
CA SER A 252 24.62 -17.83 15.07
C SER A 252 26.09 -17.53 14.84
N LEU A 253 26.40 -16.40 14.19
CA LEU A 253 27.76 -15.95 13.92
C LEU A 253 28.10 -14.77 14.83
N LYS A 254 29.39 -14.44 14.93
CA LYS A 254 29.85 -13.29 15.73
C LYS A 254 29.18 -11.96 15.33
N ASN A 255 28.89 -11.79 14.04
CA ASN A 255 28.28 -10.56 13.50
C ASN A 255 27.11 -10.85 12.54
N GLY A 256 26.27 -11.83 12.88
CA GLY A 256 25.28 -12.28 11.92
C GLY A 256 24.67 -13.65 12.20
N SER A 257 24.01 -14.18 11.19
CA SER A 257 23.54 -15.57 11.18
C SER A 257 23.66 -16.17 9.80
N GLN A 258 23.61 -17.49 9.76
CA GLN A 258 23.57 -18.24 8.52
C GLN A 258 22.52 -19.33 8.63
N ALA A 259 21.72 -19.51 7.57
CA ALA A 259 20.70 -20.54 7.54
C ALA A 259 20.66 -21.27 6.20
N LYS A 260 20.29 -22.54 6.25
CA LYS A 260 19.85 -23.31 5.09
C LYS A 260 18.35 -23.49 5.19
N ILE A 261 17.63 -23.15 4.14
CA ILE A 261 16.17 -23.09 4.16
C ILE A 261 15.65 -23.88 2.96
N SER A 262 14.57 -24.63 3.17
CA SER A 262 13.86 -25.36 2.13
C SER A 262 12.36 -25.31 2.40
N ILE A 263 11.56 -25.11 1.36
CA ILE A 263 10.10 -25.22 1.45
C ILE A 263 9.61 -26.50 0.76
N ASP A 264 8.36 -26.88 1.04
CA ASP A 264 7.72 -28.01 0.36
C ASP A 264 7.56 -27.70 -1.14
N ARG A 265 7.86 -28.69 -1.99
CA ARG A 265 7.73 -28.55 -3.45
C ARG A 265 6.30 -28.27 -3.91
N SER A 266 5.29 -28.63 -3.13
CA SER A 266 3.89 -28.27 -3.41
C SER A 266 3.63 -26.77 -3.36
N LEU A 267 4.49 -26.00 -2.68
CA LEU A 267 4.47 -24.53 -2.67
C LEU A 267 5.29 -23.94 -3.83
N ALA A 268 6.07 -24.74 -4.55
CA ALA A 268 6.87 -24.26 -5.67
C ALA A 268 5.97 -23.97 -6.89
N ASP A 269 5.50 -22.72 -6.97
CA ASP A 269 4.70 -22.20 -8.07
C ASP A 269 5.50 -21.15 -8.87
N GLN A 270 5.61 -21.37 -10.18
CA GLN A 270 6.42 -20.55 -11.10
C GLN A 270 5.88 -19.13 -11.28
N ARG A 271 4.66 -18.85 -10.82
CA ARG A 271 4.10 -17.50 -10.83
C ARG A 271 4.81 -16.58 -9.84
N TYR A 272 5.37 -17.12 -8.76
CA TYR A 272 6.09 -16.34 -7.77
C TYR A 272 7.51 -16.00 -8.24
N CYS A 273 7.91 -14.74 -8.06
CA CYS A 273 9.29 -14.30 -8.24
C CYS A 273 10.17 -14.86 -7.12
N PHE A 274 9.66 -14.75 -5.89
CA PHE A 274 10.24 -15.28 -4.67
C PHE A 274 9.09 -15.72 -3.74
N HIS A 275 8.91 -17.03 -3.58
CA HIS A 275 7.78 -17.53 -2.79
C HIS A 275 7.77 -16.93 -1.37
N PRO A 276 6.65 -16.33 -0.88
CA PRO A 276 6.61 -15.60 0.39
C PRO A 276 7.06 -16.42 1.60
N VAL A 277 6.71 -17.72 1.63
CA VAL A 277 7.13 -18.66 2.69
C VAL A 277 8.65 -18.86 2.71
N LEU A 278 9.28 -18.97 1.54
CA LEU A 278 10.73 -19.15 1.44
C LEU A 278 11.45 -17.88 1.89
N LEU A 279 10.99 -16.73 1.40
CA LEU A 279 11.54 -15.43 1.76
C LEU A 279 11.35 -15.15 3.26
N ASP A 280 10.20 -15.53 3.82
CA ASP A 280 9.92 -15.33 5.24
C ASP A 280 10.87 -16.15 6.10
N ALA A 281 11.09 -17.43 5.77
CA ALA A 281 12.08 -18.26 6.45
C ALA A 281 13.52 -17.70 6.34
N CYS A 282 13.87 -17.00 5.24
CA CYS A 282 15.12 -16.24 5.16
C CYS A 282 15.16 -15.11 6.19
N LEU A 283 14.08 -14.34 6.32
CA LEU A 283 14.01 -13.24 7.29
C LEU A 283 13.90 -13.73 8.74
N GLN A 284 13.27 -14.88 8.99
CA GLN A 284 13.26 -15.53 10.31
C GLN A 284 14.69 -15.79 10.80
N SER A 285 15.63 -16.13 9.92
CA SER A 285 17.03 -16.38 10.31
C SER A 285 17.74 -15.18 10.95
N ILE A 286 17.23 -13.96 10.74
CA ILE A 286 17.72 -12.74 11.41
C ILE A 286 17.62 -12.89 12.94
N GLY A 287 16.62 -13.59 13.45
CA GLY A 287 16.47 -13.83 14.89
C GLY A 287 17.69 -14.52 15.52
N ALA A 288 18.40 -15.37 14.77
CA ALA A 288 19.61 -16.02 15.26
C ALA A 288 20.86 -15.13 15.26
N ALA A 289 20.80 -13.94 14.64
CA ALA A 289 21.93 -13.01 14.59
C ALA A 289 22.12 -12.22 15.89
N PHE A 290 21.14 -12.27 16.79
CA PHE A 290 21.14 -11.53 18.05
C PHE A 290 21.04 -12.50 19.22
N SER A 291 22.15 -12.64 19.96
CA SER A 291 22.24 -13.48 21.16
C SER A 291 21.29 -13.04 22.29
N GLU A 292 20.83 -11.78 22.22
CA GLU A 292 19.94 -11.11 23.15
C GLU A 292 18.48 -11.07 22.69
N ILE A 293 17.94 -12.18 22.17
CA ILE A 293 16.50 -12.38 22.33
C ILE A 293 16.29 -12.57 23.84
N HIS A 294 16.11 -11.48 24.58
CA HIS A 294 15.77 -11.45 26.02
C HIS A 294 14.35 -12.01 26.28
N GLY A 295 13.96 -13.05 25.53
CA GLY A 295 12.74 -13.85 25.68
C GLY A 295 11.41 -13.10 25.55
N GLN A 296 11.41 -11.80 25.26
CA GLN A 296 10.22 -10.95 25.45
C GLN A 296 10.02 -9.86 24.39
N GLU A 297 10.89 -9.73 23.39
CA GLU A 297 10.75 -8.69 22.36
C GLU A 297 10.64 -9.31 20.97
N LEU A 298 9.60 -8.90 20.24
CA LEU A 298 9.36 -9.27 18.86
C LEU A 298 10.07 -8.31 17.93
N HIS A 299 10.65 -8.85 16.87
CA HIS A 299 11.25 -8.07 15.81
C HIS A 299 10.37 -8.13 14.56
N LEU A 300 9.81 -6.99 14.18
CA LEU A 300 9.00 -6.89 12.97
C LEU A 300 9.73 -6.06 11.91
N PRO A 301 9.95 -6.61 10.70
CA PRO A 301 10.44 -5.84 9.57
C PRO A 301 9.47 -4.69 9.25
N TYR A 302 10.00 -3.48 9.10
CA TYR A 302 9.18 -2.32 8.73
C TYR A 302 9.75 -1.52 7.57
N GLY A 303 10.92 -1.88 7.04
CA GLY A 303 11.43 -1.27 5.83
C GLY A 303 12.84 -1.71 5.47
N PHE A 304 13.30 -1.31 4.30
CA PHE A 304 14.67 -1.54 3.83
C PHE A 304 15.09 -0.49 2.80
N SER A 305 16.39 -0.21 2.70
CA SER A 305 16.91 0.74 1.71
C SER A 305 16.85 0.18 0.29
N SER A 306 17.25 -1.07 0.09
CA SER A 306 17.10 -1.74 -1.20
C SER A 306 16.87 -3.24 -1.10
N LEU A 307 16.14 -3.78 -2.07
CA LEU A 307 16.07 -5.21 -2.40
C LEU A 307 16.41 -5.37 -3.88
N GLU A 308 17.50 -6.05 -4.17
CA GLU A 308 17.90 -6.42 -5.52
C GLU A 308 17.54 -7.88 -5.79
N LEU A 309 16.79 -8.15 -6.86
CA LEU A 309 16.48 -9.49 -7.32
C LEU A 309 17.32 -9.82 -8.56
N PHE A 310 18.21 -10.81 -8.43
CA PHE A 310 19.12 -11.21 -9.50
C PHE A 310 18.61 -12.41 -10.31
N ARG A 311 17.94 -13.36 -9.64
CA ARG A 311 17.41 -14.60 -10.25
C ARG A 311 16.39 -15.27 -9.33
N ASN A 312 15.65 -16.23 -9.89
CA ASN A 312 14.75 -17.07 -9.12
C ASN A 312 15.53 -17.94 -8.09
N PRO A 313 15.09 -18.00 -6.82
CA PRO A 313 15.76 -18.76 -5.76
C PRO A 313 15.54 -20.28 -5.81
N GLY A 314 14.51 -20.77 -6.50
CA GLY A 314 14.06 -22.17 -6.41
C GLY A 314 13.29 -22.46 -5.12
N ASP A 315 13.35 -23.70 -4.64
CA ASP A 315 12.68 -24.19 -3.43
C ASP A 315 13.63 -24.34 -2.21
N GLN A 316 14.93 -24.11 -2.42
CA GLN A 316 15.99 -24.24 -1.41
C GLN A 316 17.05 -23.16 -1.56
N VAL A 317 17.39 -22.51 -0.45
CA VAL A 317 18.37 -21.42 -0.40
C VAL A 317 19.29 -21.52 0.82
N TRP A 318 20.43 -20.82 0.71
CA TRP A 318 21.26 -20.41 1.83
C TRP A 318 21.08 -18.92 2.06
N THR A 319 20.98 -18.51 3.31
CA THR A 319 20.88 -17.11 3.71
C THR A 319 22.06 -16.76 4.60
N LYS A 320 22.68 -15.61 4.34
CA LYS A 320 23.67 -14.98 5.22
C LYS A 320 23.13 -13.63 5.67
N VAL A 321 23.09 -13.41 6.97
CA VAL A 321 22.66 -12.15 7.59
C VAL A 321 23.89 -11.50 8.20
N ASP A 322 24.14 -10.25 7.86
CA ASP A 322 25.23 -9.44 8.43
C ASP A 322 24.64 -8.28 9.24
N VAL A 323 24.94 -8.23 10.54
CA VAL A 323 24.46 -7.14 11.41
C VAL A 323 25.24 -5.86 11.12
N LYS A 324 24.53 -4.76 10.83
CA LYS A 324 25.13 -3.43 10.62
C LYS A 324 25.07 -2.56 11.86
N SER A 325 23.93 -2.58 12.52
CA SER A 325 23.73 -1.84 13.76
C SER A 325 22.66 -2.50 14.60
N ASP A 326 22.86 -2.45 15.90
CA ASP A 326 21.88 -2.82 16.89
C ASP A 326 21.82 -1.70 17.95
N SER A 327 20.74 -0.92 17.92
CA SER A 327 20.55 0.24 18.80
C SER A 327 19.24 0.06 19.59
N GLN A 328 19.05 0.82 20.67
CA GLN A 328 17.88 0.67 21.56
C GLN A 328 16.55 0.87 20.81
N GLY A 329 16.00 -0.24 20.29
CA GLY A 329 14.68 -0.32 19.63
C GLY A 329 14.71 -0.63 18.14
N GLU A 330 15.85 -0.45 17.45
CA GLU A 330 15.97 -0.63 16.00
C GLU A 330 17.24 -1.43 15.65
N MET A 331 17.04 -2.45 14.83
CA MET A 331 18.14 -3.22 14.24
C MET A 331 18.18 -3.03 12.73
N CYS A 332 19.40 -3.05 12.19
CA CYS A 332 19.68 -2.93 10.77
C CYS A 332 20.61 -4.07 10.34
N VAL A 333 20.20 -4.81 9.32
CA VAL A 333 20.95 -5.96 8.80
C VAL A 333 21.00 -5.92 7.27
N ASP A 334 22.06 -6.48 6.69
CA ASP A 334 22.06 -6.88 5.29
C ASP A 334 21.75 -8.39 5.21
N VAL A 335 21.05 -8.80 4.15
CA VAL A 335 20.68 -10.20 3.95
C VAL A 335 21.00 -10.62 2.52
N ASP A 336 21.92 -11.58 2.38
CA ASP A 336 22.25 -12.20 1.10
C ASP A 336 21.62 -13.60 1.02
N ILE A 337 20.93 -13.87 -0.09
CA ILE A 337 20.25 -15.14 -0.32
C ILE A 337 20.81 -15.80 -1.56
N TYR A 338 21.20 -17.07 -1.44
CA TYR A 338 21.86 -17.86 -2.48
C TYR A 338 21.07 -19.12 -2.81
N ASN A 339 20.97 -19.49 -4.08
CA ASN A 339 20.36 -20.77 -4.47
C ASN A 339 21.24 -21.98 -4.11
N GLN A 340 20.75 -23.19 -4.41
CA GLN A 340 21.48 -24.44 -4.24
C GLN A 340 22.81 -24.49 -5.01
N GLN A 341 22.93 -23.76 -6.12
CA GLN A 341 24.15 -23.60 -6.91
C GLN A 341 25.08 -22.51 -6.36
N LYS A 342 24.81 -21.97 -5.16
CA LYS A 342 25.63 -20.95 -4.48
C LYS A 342 25.70 -19.60 -5.19
N GLN A 343 24.74 -19.33 -6.07
CA GLN A 343 24.64 -18.07 -6.80
C GLN A 343 23.73 -17.10 -6.04
N LEU A 344 24.13 -15.83 -5.97
CA LEU A 344 23.33 -14.79 -5.35
C LEU A 344 22.00 -14.62 -6.10
N CYS A 345 20.91 -14.73 -5.34
CA CYS A 345 19.52 -14.62 -5.81
C CYS A 345 18.89 -13.29 -5.44
N ALA A 346 19.07 -12.87 -4.20
CA ALA A 346 18.57 -11.59 -3.72
C ALA A 346 19.50 -11.00 -2.66
N ARG A 347 19.51 -9.67 -2.57
CA ARG A 347 20.21 -8.93 -1.52
C ARG A 347 19.30 -7.87 -0.93
N PHE A 348 19.12 -7.90 0.38
CA PHE A 348 18.59 -6.77 1.13
C PHE A 348 19.74 -5.91 1.65
N THR A 349 19.64 -4.60 1.44
CA THR A 349 20.56 -3.62 2.03
C THR A 349 19.80 -2.81 3.07
N ASN A 350 20.37 -2.69 4.27
CA ASN A 350 19.79 -1.99 5.41
C ASN A 350 18.34 -2.40 5.70
N LEU A 351 18.07 -3.70 5.83
CA LEU A 351 16.78 -4.18 6.31
C LEU A 351 16.62 -3.79 7.77
N LYS A 352 15.54 -3.05 8.03
CA LYS A 352 15.21 -2.50 9.33
C LYS A 352 14.08 -3.28 9.98
N ALA A 353 14.29 -3.59 11.24
CA ALA A 353 13.27 -4.21 12.06
C ALA A 353 13.21 -3.54 13.43
N ARG A 354 11.99 -3.39 13.92
CA ARG A 354 11.70 -2.70 15.18
C ARG A 354 11.46 -3.72 16.28
N ARG A 355 12.07 -3.50 17.43
CA ARG A 355 11.80 -4.25 18.66
C ARG A 355 10.47 -3.77 19.23
N THR A 356 9.53 -4.68 19.46
CA THR A 356 8.23 -4.38 20.07
C THR A 356 7.85 -5.45 21.07
N LYS A 357 7.31 -5.02 22.20
CA LYS A 357 6.78 -5.94 23.20
C LYS A 357 5.50 -6.60 22.69
N PRO A 358 5.33 -7.93 22.85
CA PRO A 358 4.13 -8.66 22.50
C PRO A 358 2.82 -7.97 22.94
N GLU A 359 2.78 -7.42 24.16
CA GLU A 359 1.57 -6.80 24.70
C GLU A 359 1.12 -5.55 23.92
N ILE A 360 2.07 -4.80 23.31
CA ILE A 360 1.75 -3.60 22.52
C ILE A 360 1.08 -4.01 21.21
N LEU A 361 1.65 -5.00 20.51
CA LEU A 361 1.08 -5.54 19.26
C LEU A 361 -0.30 -6.16 19.49
N GLN A 362 -0.43 -6.94 20.57
CA GLN A 362 -1.70 -7.56 20.93
C GLN A 362 -2.79 -6.52 21.19
N ARG A 363 -2.48 -5.40 21.87
CA ARG A 363 -3.43 -4.29 22.07
C ARG A 363 -3.81 -3.62 20.76
N LEU A 364 -2.83 -3.21 19.94
CA LEU A 364 -3.09 -2.53 18.65
C LEU A 364 -3.98 -3.37 17.72
N TRP A 365 -3.84 -4.69 17.74
CA TRP A 365 -4.61 -5.60 16.90
C TRP A 365 -5.89 -6.15 17.55
N GLN A 366 -6.11 -5.90 18.85
CA GLN A 366 -7.42 -6.07 19.50
C GLN A 366 -8.26 -4.79 19.44
N GLU A 367 -7.62 -3.62 19.41
CA GLU A 367 -8.27 -2.30 19.42
C GLU A 367 -9.11 -2.00 18.17
N THR A 368 -8.86 -2.70 17.05
CA THR A 368 -9.71 -2.60 15.85
C THR A 368 -11.15 -3.07 16.07
N GLU A 369 -11.45 -3.77 17.17
CA GLU A 369 -12.83 -4.21 17.44
C GLU A 369 -13.65 -3.31 18.38
N LYS A 370 -13.10 -2.37 19.19
CA LYS A 370 -13.97 -1.65 20.17
C LYS A 370 -13.45 -0.46 21.00
N ASN A 371 -12.33 0.21 20.71
CA ASN A 371 -11.86 1.31 21.61
C ASN A 371 -11.86 2.69 20.95
N CYS A 372 -13.05 3.27 20.78
CA CYS A 372 -13.23 4.67 20.38
C CYS A 372 -13.16 5.65 21.57
N PHE A 373 -12.68 5.22 22.74
CA PHE A 373 -12.68 6.03 23.96
C PHE A 373 -11.25 6.23 24.47
N TYR A 374 -10.84 7.49 24.58
CA TYR A 374 -9.65 7.89 25.30
C TYR A 374 -10.04 8.32 26.72
N GLN A 375 -9.16 8.05 27.69
CA GLN A 375 -9.27 8.57 29.04
C GLN A 375 -8.07 9.47 29.32
N ILE A 376 -8.34 10.70 29.74
CA ILE A 376 -7.31 11.58 30.29
C ILE A 376 -6.87 11.03 31.64
N GLN A 377 -5.64 10.50 31.71
CA GLN A 377 -5.00 10.15 32.97
C GLN A 377 -4.05 11.25 33.41
N TRP A 378 -4.49 12.01 34.42
CA TRP A 378 -3.62 12.96 35.10
C TRP A 378 -2.63 12.21 35.99
N LYS A 379 -1.36 12.19 35.59
CA LYS A 379 -0.26 11.76 36.47
C LYS A 379 0.16 12.95 37.33
N LYS A 380 0.20 12.73 38.65
CA LYS A 380 0.75 13.70 39.59
C LYS A 380 2.23 13.86 39.29
N LEU A 381 2.63 15.03 38.80
CA LEU A 381 4.03 15.40 38.62
C LEU A 381 4.66 15.51 40.01
N ASP A 382 5.88 14.97 40.18
CA ASP A 382 6.65 15.20 41.40
C ASP A 382 6.83 16.70 41.64
N LEU A 383 6.90 17.11 42.91
CA LEU A 383 7.05 18.51 43.30
C LEU A 383 8.28 19.10 42.60
N LEU A 384 8.09 20.20 41.86
CA LEU A 384 9.17 20.95 41.24
C LEU A 384 10.26 21.23 42.29
N PRO A 385 11.54 21.00 41.96
CA PRO A 385 12.62 21.28 42.89
C PRO A 385 12.55 22.73 43.36
N THR A 386 12.71 22.94 44.67
CA THR A 386 12.75 24.28 45.27
C THR A 386 13.90 25.04 44.64
N VAL A 387 13.60 26.21 44.07
CA VAL A 387 14.55 27.11 43.43
C VAL A 387 15.72 27.38 44.40
N THR A 388 16.90 26.87 44.08
CA THR A 388 18.15 27.21 44.78
C THR A 388 18.61 28.57 44.30
N ASN A 389 18.86 29.52 45.21
CA ASN A 389 19.42 30.83 44.86
C ASN A 389 20.72 30.64 44.08
N ASN A 390 20.77 31.11 42.84
CA ASN A 390 21.95 31.02 41.99
C ASN A 390 22.27 32.40 41.42
N LEU A 391 23.03 33.20 42.18
CA LEU A 391 23.35 34.60 41.85
C LEU A 391 24.22 34.77 40.58
N ASN A 392 24.67 33.67 39.96
CA ASN A 392 25.58 33.69 38.80
C ASN A 392 24.85 33.61 37.45
N ASN A 393 23.55 33.36 37.42
CA ASN A 393 22.82 33.21 36.17
C ASN A 393 22.29 34.56 35.66
N SER A 394 22.39 34.77 34.34
CA SER A 394 21.76 35.88 33.65
C SER A 394 20.90 35.40 32.49
N TRP A 395 19.67 35.90 32.41
CA TRP A 395 18.70 35.55 31.39
C TRP A 395 18.31 36.77 30.56
N LEU A 396 18.34 36.61 29.24
CA LEU A 396 17.81 37.57 28.28
C LEU A 396 16.48 37.04 27.74
N ILE A 397 15.38 37.72 28.04
CA ILE A 397 14.02 37.23 27.78
C ILE A 397 13.31 38.18 26.82
N PHE A 398 13.04 37.71 25.60
CA PHE A 398 12.24 38.41 24.61
C PHE A 398 10.76 38.09 24.82
N VAL A 399 10.00 39.04 25.37
CA VAL A 399 8.61 38.87 25.81
C VAL A 399 7.66 39.50 24.80
N HIS A 400 6.65 38.76 24.35
CA HIS A 400 5.56 39.34 23.57
C HIS A 400 4.50 39.93 24.53
N PRO A 401 3.89 41.09 24.23
CA PRO A 401 2.93 41.73 25.14
C PRO A 401 1.73 40.83 25.53
N LYS A 402 1.39 39.86 24.68
CA LYS A 402 0.30 38.90 24.91
C LYS A 402 0.73 37.59 25.59
N THR A 403 2.02 37.34 25.80
CA THR A 403 2.49 36.09 26.43
C THR A 403 2.55 36.21 27.95
N ALA A 404 2.03 35.20 28.66
CA ALA A 404 1.99 35.16 30.12
C ALA A 404 3.31 34.66 30.73
N LEU A 405 4.43 35.36 30.49
CA LEU A 405 5.73 35.02 31.07
C LEU A 405 6.00 35.62 32.46
N ASN A 406 5.09 36.45 32.96
CA ASN A 406 5.21 37.09 34.27
C ASN A 406 5.49 36.10 35.43
N PRO A 407 4.86 34.91 35.50
CA PRO A 407 5.18 33.94 36.55
C PRO A 407 6.63 33.45 36.50
N LEU A 408 7.17 33.20 35.30
CA LEU A 408 8.55 32.74 35.10
C LEU A 408 9.56 33.85 35.43
N ILE A 409 9.33 35.06 34.93
CA ILE A 409 10.16 36.25 35.23
C ILE A 409 10.22 36.47 36.74
N ASN A 410 9.08 36.36 37.43
CA ASN A 410 9.02 36.49 38.88
C ASN A 410 9.76 35.36 39.62
N LEU A 411 9.75 34.13 39.10
CA LEU A 411 10.51 33.02 39.66
C LEU A 411 12.02 33.24 39.52
N LEU A 412 12.49 33.64 38.34
CA LEU A 412 13.91 33.91 38.09
C LEU A 412 14.41 35.10 38.93
N LYS A 413 13.61 36.17 39.06
CA LYS A 413 13.93 37.29 39.96
C LYS A 413 13.95 36.86 41.42
N LYS A 414 13.02 35.99 41.86
CA LYS A 414 13.02 35.42 43.23
C LYS A 414 14.23 34.51 43.49
N ALA A 415 14.78 33.88 42.46
CA ALA A 415 16.01 33.08 42.53
C ALA A 415 17.29 33.93 42.68
N GLY A 416 17.17 35.26 42.58
CA GLY A 416 18.30 36.20 42.61
C GLY A 416 19.06 36.29 41.30
N GLU A 417 18.49 35.80 40.19
CA GLU A 417 19.14 35.81 38.88
C GLU A 417 18.98 37.17 38.17
N LYS A 418 19.96 37.55 37.33
CA LYS A 418 19.91 38.78 36.52
C LYS A 418 18.96 38.56 35.33
N VAL A 419 17.79 39.21 35.32
CA VAL A 419 16.77 39.02 34.28
C VAL A 419 16.59 40.28 33.47
N ILE A 420 16.95 40.23 32.19
CA ILE A 420 16.80 41.32 31.23
C ILE A 420 15.61 41.02 30.34
N ILE A 421 14.64 41.93 30.30
CA ILE A 421 13.39 41.80 29.56
C ILE A 421 13.47 42.67 28.31
N VAL A 422 13.09 42.10 27.17
CA VAL A 422 13.07 42.77 25.88
C VAL A 422 11.69 42.62 25.26
N GLU A 423 10.98 43.73 25.08
CA GLU A 423 9.70 43.77 24.39
C GLU A 423 9.85 44.24 22.95
N ILE A 424 8.91 43.81 22.10
CA ILE A 424 8.88 44.22 20.69
C ILE A 424 8.20 45.59 20.57
N GLY A 425 8.84 46.52 19.87
CA GLY A 425 8.28 47.83 19.56
C GLY A 425 8.76 48.36 18.22
N ASN A 426 8.38 49.60 17.90
CA ASN A 426 8.72 50.22 16.62
C ASN A 426 10.07 50.98 16.64
N ASN A 427 10.58 51.32 17.83
CA ASN A 427 11.83 52.06 18.03
C ASN A 427 12.55 51.53 19.27
N TYR A 428 13.88 51.67 19.29
CA TYR A 428 14.70 51.40 20.47
C TYR A 428 14.33 52.30 21.65
N GLN A 429 14.00 51.72 22.79
CA GLN A 429 13.82 52.40 24.07
C GLN A 429 14.45 51.59 25.20
N CYS A 430 15.26 52.23 26.03
CA CYS A 430 15.81 51.65 27.26
C CYS A 430 15.11 52.33 28.44
N TYR A 431 14.25 51.60 29.15
CA TYR A 431 13.53 52.15 30.30
C TYR A 431 14.29 51.93 31.61
N SER A 432 15.06 50.85 31.70
CA SER A 432 15.94 50.55 32.83
C SER A 432 17.08 49.63 32.39
N GLN A 433 18.01 49.33 33.31
CA GLN A 433 19.11 48.40 33.05
C GLN A 433 18.63 46.96 32.72
N ASP A 434 17.39 46.63 33.06
CA ASP A 434 16.81 45.28 32.92
C ASP A 434 15.57 45.25 32.01
N TYR A 435 15.20 46.37 31.36
CA TYR A 435 13.99 46.43 30.53
C TYR A 435 14.17 47.33 29.31
N PHE A 436 14.01 46.71 28.15
CA PHE A 436 14.25 47.29 26.84
C PHE A 436 13.06 47.04 25.92
N VAL A 437 12.84 47.97 24.99
CA VAL A 437 11.98 47.78 23.82
C VAL A 437 12.85 47.97 22.60
N ILE A 438 12.80 47.03 21.65
CA ILE A 438 13.59 47.12 20.43
C ILE A 438 12.73 46.91 19.19
N ASN A 439 13.17 47.46 18.05
CA ASN A 439 12.62 47.12 16.77
C ASN A 439 13.29 45.85 16.22
N SER A 440 12.52 44.76 16.13
CA SER A 440 13.00 43.47 15.64
C SER A 440 13.53 43.48 14.20
N ALA A 441 13.14 44.47 13.37
CA ALA A 441 13.61 44.61 11.99
C ALA A 441 14.97 45.31 11.89
N GLU A 442 15.44 45.99 12.94
CA GLU A 442 16.66 46.80 12.93
C GLU A 442 17.80 46.09 13.66
N ASN A 443 18.80 45.57 12.92
CA ASN A 443 19.94 44.86 13.51
C ASN A 443 20.74 45.74 14.49
N THR A 444 20.79 47.05 14.25
CA THR A 444 21.49 47.99 15.14
C THR A 444 20.87 48.08 16.55
N ASP A 445 19.58 47.77 16.69
CA ASP A 445 18.91 47.75 18.00
C ASP A 445 19.36 46.57 18.86
N PHE A 446 19.62 45.40 18.26
CA PHE A 446 20.17 44.24 18.97
C PHE A 446 21.61 44.50 19.45
N GLN A 447 22.41 45.19 18.65
CA GLN A 447 23.76 45.59 19.04
C GLN A 447 23.74 46.57 20.22
N ARG A 448 22.86 47.57 20.19
CA ARG A 448 22.67 48.53 21.29
C ARG A 448 22.16 47.86 22.56
N LEU A 449 21.17 46.97 22.42
CA LEU A 449 20.66 46.16 23.52
C LEU A 449 21.81 45.42 24.19
N TYR A 450 22.61 44.67 23.44
CA TYR A 450 23.70 43.88 24.01
C TYR A 450 24.76 44.75 24.70
N GLN A 451 25.18 45.85 24.09
CA GLN A 451 26.15 46.78 24.69
C GLN A 451 25.65 47.40 26.00
N GLN A 452 24.35 47.65 26.13
CA GLN A 452 23.76 48.25 27.33
C GLN A 452 23.42 47.22 28.41
N ALA A 453 22.92 46.05 28.01
CA ALA A 453 22.57 44.93 28.89
C ALA A 453 23.82 44.25 29.49
N TYR A 454 24.91 44.21 28.72
CA TYR A 454 26.14 43.49 29.03
C TYR A 454 27.39 44.33 28.69
N PRO A 455 27.62 45.46 29.38
CA PRO A 455 28.72 46.39 29.06
C PRO A 455 30.11 45.78 29.29
N SER A 456 30.22 44.79 30.17
CA SER A 456 31.43 44.02 30.42
C SER A 456 31.75 42.98 29.33
N GLY A 457 30.87 42.82 28.34
CA GLY A 457 31.00 41.84 27.25
C GLY A 457 30.61 40.41 27.62
N GLU A 458 30.05 40.20 28.82
CA GLU A 458 29.56 38.89 29.29
C GLU A 458 28.34 38.43 28.48
N LEU A 459 28.22 37.12 28.25
CA LEU A 459 27.07 36.53 27.55
C LEU A 459 25.98 36.11 28.55
N PRO A 460 24.69 36.17 28.16
CA PRO A 460 23.62 35.58 28.97
C PRO A 460 23.86 34.08 29.16
N THR A 461 23.52 33.57 30.34
CA THR A 461 23.47 32.13 30.64
C THR A 461 22.43 31.42 29.78
N GLY A 462 21.32 32.11 29.48
CA GLY A 462 20.30 31.60 28.58
C GLY A 462 19.47 32.70 27.96
N ILE A 463 18.93 32.41 26.78
CA ILE A 463 18.02 33.30 26.06
C ILE A 463 16.67 32.61 25.96
N ILE A 464 15.61 33.29 26.39
CA ILE A 464 14.24 32.85 26.23
C ILE A 464 13.60 33.75 25.19
N PHE A 465 13.08 33.15 24.12
CA PHE A 465 12.48 33.89 23.02
C PHE A 465 10.99 33.54 22.90
N SER A 466 10.12 34.52 23.12
CA SER A 466 8.67 34.35 23.18
C SER A 466 7.91 35.33 22.27
N TRP A 467 8.60 35.95 21.32
CA TRP A 467 7.96 36.62 20.19
C TRP A 467 7.55 35.53 19.19
N GLU A 468 6.29 35.12 19.17
CA GLU A 468 5.85 34.10 18.22
C GLU A 468 5.76 34.62 16.78
N THR A 469 6.23 33.79 15.84
CA THR A 469 5.59 33.53 14.55
C THR A 469 4.21 32.93 14.79
N VAL A 470 3.14 33.69 14.53
CA VAL A 470 1.77 33.17 14.48
C VAL A 470 1.64 32.33 13.20
N SER A 471 1.56 31.01 13.33
CA SER A 471 1.07 30.12 12.26
C SER A 471 -0.40 29.76 12.53
N PHE A 472 -1.24 30.10 11.54
CA PHE A 472 -2.66 29.76 11.35
C PHE A 472 -3.33 28.78 12.33
N ALA A 473 -4.34 29.28 13.03
CA ALA A 473 -5.53 28.52 13.40
C ALA A 473 -6.75 29.39 13.11
N GLU A 474 -7.74 28.76 12.49
CA GLU A 474 -8.78 29.31 11.65
C GLU A 474 -9.82 30.17 12.38
N ASP A 475 -10.48 31.00 11.57
CA ASP A 475 -11.78 31.59 11.80
C ASP A 475 -12.75 30.57 12.42
N THR A 476 -13.13 30.80 13.68
CA THR A 476 -14.44 30.38 14.17
C THR A 476 -15.28 31.63 14.40
N GLU A 477 -15.72 32.22 13.30
CA GLU A 477 -16.97 32.97 13.28
C GLU A 477 -18.13 31.99 13.15
N SER A 478 -19.08 32.13 14.08
CA SER A 478 -20.50 31.82 13.92
C SER A 478 -20.90 30.42 13.44
N PHE A 479 -21.42 29.59 14.34
CA PHE A 479 -22.78 29.06 14.24
C PHE A 479 -23.31 28.82 15.66
N TYR A 480 -24.58 29.20 15.85
CA TYR A 480 -25.37 29.15 17.09
C TYR A 480 -25.52 27.74 17.68
#